data_AF-A0A833DP15-F1
#
_entry.id   AF-A0A833DP15-F1
#
_cell.length_a   1.000
_cell.length_b   1.000
_cell.length_c   1.000
_cell.angle_alpha   90.00
_cell.angle_beta   90.00
_cell.angle_gamma   90.00
#
_symmetry.space_group_name_H-M   'P 1'
#
loop_
_entity.id
_entity.type
_entity.pdbx_description
1 polymer ?
#
loop_
_entity_poly.entity_id
_entity_poly.type
_entity_poly.pdbx_seq_one_letter_code
_entity_poly.pdbx_strand_id
1 'polypeptide(L)'
;MNMLITLDPMGRVMGEPIGDVGDADALEATGLGFMCGLEVHQQLATGKLHSRQAGDLHDVTIESVPEHWPRVLRKLRPAQGESGQVDVAARFEAKRGRRFIYIQSPNSGLIELDDQPPEGHDEDAVELALTISGLMRAHPVPLLQTMRKTVVDGSNTSGFQRTTLVATNGVISTPDGDVGVDVICLEEDSARKLDTTATKDGEIVTWNLDRLGIPLIEIATAPEVQSPEHAKVTAQVMGTILRDTRRVRRGLGSIRQDLNVSIACGDRVEIKGCQDLDWIPRIIRLEMARQLHFYRLANTLRKQLSLPALPPDRRDTSAEVEAAVDNAVATAIPLDIHDVSAVFSACESKMVATSLADGAAMLALRLPHLGGNLGVKSEDSGGAQLPRLGRELASAARLAGVAG
;
A
#
# COMPACT_ATOMS: atom_id res chain seq x y z
N MET A 1 -2.02 14.01 -37.91
CA MET A 1 -1.37 12.86 -38.56
C MET A 1 -1.39 11.74 -37.53
N ASN A 2 -2.41 10.89 -37.56
CA ASN A 2 -2.60 9.81 -36.59
C ASN A 2 -1.46 8.81 -36.77
N MET A 3 -0.41 8.91 -35.96
CA MET A 3 0.47 7.78 -35.74
C MET A 3 -0.36 6.76 -34.96
N LEU A 4 -0.76 5.69 -35.66
CA LEU A 4 -1.35 4.52 -35.02
C LEU A 4 -0.42 4.08 -33.90
N ILE A 5 -0.94 4.11 -32.67
CA ILE A 5 -0.41 3.37 -31.53
C ILE A 5 -0.20 1.94 -32.02
N THR A 6 1.05 1.50 -32.10
CA THR A 6 1.38 0.12 -32.49
C THR A 6 1.62 -0.64 -31.21
N LEU A 7 0.54 -1.14 -30.61
CA LEU A 7 0.68 -2.31 -29.77
C LEU A 7 1.08 -3.47 -30.69
N ASP A 8 2.12 -4.21 -30.34
CA ASP A 8 2.44 -5.44 -31.05
C ASP A 8 1.35 -6.51 -30.78
N PRO A 9 1.36 -7.66 -31.48
CA PRO A 9 0.40 -8.74 -31.26
C PRO A 9 0.41 -9.33 -29.83
N MET A 10 1.42 -9.02 -29.01
CA MET A 10 1.54 -9.40 -27.61
C MET A 10 1.17 -8.25 -26.65
N GLY A 11 0.60 -7.15 -27.16
CA GLY A 11 0.20 -5.99 -26.38
C GLY A 11 1.40 -5.17 -25.87
N ARG A 12 2.52 -5.16 -26.59
CA ARG A 12 3.70 -4.34 -26.26
C ARG A 12 3.65 -2.97 -26.90
N VAL A 13 3.97 -1.94 -26.13
CA VAL A 13 4.04 -0.57 -26.65
C VAL A 13 5.28 -0.43 -27.53
N MET A 14 5.10 -0.21 -28.83
CA MET A 14 6.20 0.04 -29.77
C MET A 14 6.48 1.54 -29.87
N GLY A 15 7.68 1.95 -29.46
CA GLY A 15 8.14 3.35 -29.54
C GLY A 15 7.93 4.15 -28.26
N GLU A 16 8.30 5.43 -28.28
CA GLU A 16 8.24 6.31 -27.10
C GLU A 16 6.79 6.53 -26.63
N PRO A 17 6.48 6.36 -25.33
CA PRO A 17 5.18 6.64 -24.75
C PRO A 17 4.74 8.10 -24.99
N ILE A 18 3.59 8.27 -25.66
CA ILE A 18 3.03 9.56 -26.05
C ILE A 18 2.00 10.02 -25.01
N GLY A 19 2.01 11.31 -24.69
CA GLY A 19 1.06 11.91 -23.75
C GLY A 19 1.64 13.16 -23.09
N ASP A 20 0.79 14.12 -22.75
CA ASP A 20 1.19 15.30 -21.97
C ASP A 20 0.99 15.02 -20.47
N VAL A 21 2.07 15.12 -19.70
CA VAL A 21 2.02 14.98 -18.24
C VAL A 21 1.30 16.18 -17.60
N GLY A 22 1.29 17.33 -18.29
CA GLY A 22 0.57 18.55 -17.91
C GLY A 22 -0.96 18.44 -18.04
N ASP A 23 -1.45 17.38 -18.69
CA ASP A 23 -2.87 17.14 -18.94
C ASP A 23 -3.18 15.65 -18.74
N ALA A 24 -3.27 15.24 -17.48
CA ALA A 24 -3.50 13.84 -17.11
C ALA A 24 -4.82 13.28 -17.67
N ASP A 25 -5.81 14.13 -17.91
CA ASP A 25 -7.12 13.75 -18.45
C ASP A 25 -7.05 13.38 -19.95
N ALA A 26 -6.04 13.87 -20.67
CA ALA A 26 -5.81 13.57 -22.09
C ALA A 26 -4.91 12.33 -22.31
N LEU A 27 -4.48 11.64 -21.25
CA LEU A 27 -3.64 10.44 -21.37
C LEU A 27 -4.47 9.23 -21.79
N GLU A 28 -4.09 8.63 -22.93
CA GLU A 28 -4.73 7.43 -23.48
C GLU A 28 -4.20 6.15 -22.83
N ALA A 29 -5.03 5.47 -22.03
CA ALA A 29 -4.67 4.26 -21.29
C ALA A 29 -4.06 3.16 -22.18
N THR A 30 -4.74 2.81 -23.28
CA THR A 30 -4.28 1.78 -24.23
C THR A 30 -2.92 2.10 -24.83
N GLY A 31 -2.68 3.37 -25.18
CA GLY A 31 -1.42 3.81 -25.79
C GLY A 31 -0.22 3.77 -24.85
N LEU A 32 -0.48 3.81 -23.54
CA LEU A 32 0.53 3.73 -22.50
C LEU A 32 0.76 2.29 -22.00
N GLY A 33 0.02 1.30 -22.53
CA GLY A 33 0.05 -0.07 -22.00
C GLY A 33 -0.41 -0.12 -20.54
N PHE A 34 -1.48 0.61 -20.23
CA PHE A 34 -2.10 0.65 -18.92
C PHE A 34 -2.52 -0.75 -18.45
N MET A 35 -2.23 -1.04 -17.19
CA MET A 35 -2.74 -2.22 -16.48
C MET A 35 -3.24 -1.78 -15.11
N CYS A 36 -4.38 -2.29 -14.70
CA CYS A 36 -4.93 -2.01 -13.38
C CYS A 36 -5.67 -3.21 -12.79
N GLY A 37 -5.43 -3.45 -11.50
CA GLY A 37 -6.18 -4.40 -10.68
C GLY A 37 -6.71 -3.70 -9.42
N LEU A 38 -7.79 -4.24 -8.86
CA LEU A 38 -8.40 -3.77 -7.62
C LEU A 38 -8.21 -4.82 -6.53
N GLU A 39 -7.97 -4.35 -5.31
CA GLU A 39 -7.99 -5.18 -4.11
C GLU A 39 -9.00 -4.58 -3.13
N VAL A 40 -9.93 -5.40 -2.65
CA VAL A 40 -10.97 -4.97 -1.72
C VAL A 40 -10.96 -5.85 -0.48
N HIS A 41 -10.88 -5.21 0.68
CA HIS A 41 -11.13 -5.84 1.97
C HIS A 41 -12.48 -5.39 2.52
N GLN A 42 -13.38 -6.33 2.79
CA GLN A 42 -14.71 -6.04 3.32
C GLN A 42 -14.96 -6.85 4.59
N GLN A 43 -15.35 -6.16 5.68
CA GLN A 43 -15.71 -6.84 6.92
C GLN A 43 -17.07 -7.53 6.77
N LEU A 44 -17.16 -8.76 7.27
CA LEU A 44 -18.39 -9.53 7.33
C LEU A 44 -19.16 -9.20 8.63
N ALA A 45 -20.49 -9.22 8.56
CA ALA A 45 -21.38 -8.94 9.68
C ALA A 45 -21.71 -10.21 10.48
N THR A 46 -20.67 -10.92 10.94
CA THR A 46 -20.78 -12.12 11.78
C THR A 46 -20.03 -11.92 13.11
N GLY A 47 -19.83 -13.00 13.88
CA GLY A 47 -18.93 -13.03 15.04
C GLY A 47 -17.44 -13.00 14.63
N LYS A 48 -16.53 -13.12 15.59
CA LYS A 48 -15.08 -13.23 15.31
C LYS A 48 -14.73 -14.59 14.71
N LEU A 49 -13.83 -14.58 13.73
CA LEU A 49 -13.53 -15.70 12.84
C LEU A 49 -13.07 -16.97 13.57
N HIS A 50 -12.35 -16.80 14.70
CA HIS A 50 -11.64 -17.88 15.37
C HIS A 50 -11.92 -17.99 16.88
N SER A 51 -12.87 -17.22 17.44
CA SER A 51 -13.10 -17.18 18.89
C SER A 51 -14.56 -17.15 19.32
N ARG A 52 -15.52 -17.14 18.37
CA ARG A 52 -16.97 -17.09 18.61
C ARG A 52 -17.44 -15.87 19.42
N GLN A 53 -16.55 -14.92 19.67
CA GLN A 53 -16.90 -13.65 20.28
C GLN A 53 -17.80 -12.84 19.33
N ALA A 54 -18.60 -11.95 19.88
CA ALA A 54 -19.38 -11.02 19.08
C ALA A 54 -18.45 -10.09 18.28
N GLY A 55 -18.82 -9.74 17.05
CA GLY A 55 -18.04 -8.81 16.22
C GLY A 55 -18.20 -7.34 16.61
N ASP A 56 -18.65 -7.00 17.81
CA ASP A 56 -18.99 -5.62 18.14
C ASP A 56 -17.78 -4.68 18.14
N LEU A 57 -17.99 -3.45 17.68
CA LEU A 57 -17.01 -2.38 17.82
C LEU A 57 -17.47 -1.44 18.92
N HIS A 58 -16.54 -1.06 19.80
CA HIS A 58 -16.83 -0.14 20.89
C HIS A 58 -16.34 1.26 20.52
N ASP A 59 -17.21 2.26 20.57
CA ASP A 59 -16.82 3.64 20.27
C ASP A 59 -16.05 4.25 21.44
N VAL A 60 -14.73 4.03 21.46
CA VAL A 60 -13.81 4.47 22.50
C VAL A 60 -12.53 5.04 21.89
N THR A 61 -12.00 6.07 22.52
CA THR A 61 -10.69 6.67 22.23
C THR A 61 -9.73 6.36 23.38
N ILE A 62 -8.47 6.79 23.28
CA ILE A 62 -7.52 6.63 24.39
C ILE A 62 -7.97 7.38 25.65
N GLU A 63 -8.71 8.48 25.51
CA GLU A 63 -9.25 9.28 26.61
C GLU A 63 -10.54 8.69 27.21
N SER A 64 -11.36 8.00 26.41
CA SER A 64 -12.67 7.49 26.85
C SER A 64 -12.69 5.98 27.13
N VAL A 65 -11.64 5.25 26.78
CA VAL A 65 -11.57 3.81 27.00
C VAL A 65 -11.63 3.47 28.50
N PRO A 66 -12.55 2.59 28.94
CA PRO A 66 -12.73 2.35 30.37
C PRO A 66 -11.47 1.85 31.08
N GLU A 67 -11.18 2.42 32.25
CA GLU A 67 -10.01 2.04 33.06
C GLU A 67 -10.08 0.58 33.52
N HIS A 68 -11.28 0.05 33.75
CA HIS A 68 -11.50 -1.32 34.19
C HIS A 68 -11.28 -2.37 33.11
N TRP A 69 -11.11 -1.99 31.83
CA TRP A 69 -10.75 -2.95 30.78
C TRP A 69 -9.29 -3.41 30.96
N PRO A 70 -9.02 -4.72 30.99
CA PRO A 70 -7.66 -5.22 31.19
C PRO A 70 -6.68 -4.74 30.13
N ARG A 71 -5.42 -4.51 30.54
CA ARG A 71 -4.33 -4.05 29.68
C ARG A 71 -3.16 -5.03 29.79
N VAL A 72 -2.67 -5.50 28.65
CA VAL A 72 -1.51 -6.41 28.59
C VAL A 72 -0.41 -5.77 27.77
N LEU A 73 0.78 -5.66 28.36
CA LEU A 73 1.98 -5.19 27.66
C LEU A 73 2.68 -6.37 27.00
N ARG A 74 2.89 -6.32 25.68
CA ARG A 74 3.65 -7.31 24.92
C ARG A 74 4.75 -6.65 24.08
N LYS A 75 5.69 -7.48 23.65
CA LYS A 75 6.73 -7.13 22.68
C LYS A 75 6.88 -8.27 21.69
N LEU A 76 6.62 -8.00 20.42
CA LEU A 76 6.85 -8.97 19.35
C LEU A 76 8.35 -9.12 19.09
N ARG A 77 8.75 -10.33 18.70
CA ARG A 77 10.14 -10.64 18.34
C ARG A 77 10.16 -11.19 16.91
N PRO A 78 11.11 -10.75 16.07
CA PRO A 78 11.26 -11.33 14.74
C PRO A 78 11.64 -12.80 14.87
N ALA A 79 10.97 -13.66 14.10
CA ALA A 79 11.36 -15.05 13.96
C ALA A 79 12.42 -15.19 12.85
N GLN A 80 13.34 -16.14 13.01
CA GLN A 80 14.28 -16.52 11.96
C GLN A 80 13.58 -17.48 10.99
N GLY A 81 13.77 -17.26 9.68
CA GLY A 81 13.38 -18.25 8.68
C GLY A 81 14.24 -19.51 8.76
N GLU A 82 13.87 -20.55 7.99
CA GLU A 82 14.59 -21.83 7.93
C GLU A 82 16.08 -21.67 7.58
N SER A 83 16.42 -20.65 6.79
CA SER A 83 17.79 -20.29 6.41
C SER A 83 18.56 -19.51 7.48
N GLY A 84 17.97 -19.26 8.66
CA GLY A 84 18.50 -18.40 9.71
C GLY A 84 18.43 -16.90 9.40
N GLN A 85 17.96 -16.53 8.21
CA GLN A 85 17.81 -15.13 7.80
C GLN A 85 16.52 -14.54 8.39
N VAL A 86 16.63 -13.32 8.92
CA VAL A 86 15.50 -12.54 9.42
C VAL A 86 15.02 -11.62 8.31
N ASP A 87 13.71 -11.57 8.12
CA ASP A 87 13.07 -10.65 7.17
C ASP A 87 13.53 -9.20 7.41
N VAL A 88 13.82 -8.47 6.32
CA VAL A 88 14.41 -7.13 6.39
C VAL A 88 13.46 -6.13 7.05
N ALA A 89 12.16 -6.23 6.77
CA ALA A 89 11.13 -5.36 7.35
C ALA A 89 10.92 -5.69 8.83
N ALA A 90 10.88 -6.99 9.19
CA ALA A 90 10.81 -7.43 10.59
C ALA A 90 12.01 -6.96 11.41
N ARG A 91 13.21 -6.97 10.83
CA ARG A 91 14.43 -6.43 11.45
C ARG A 91 14.36 -4.91 11.61
N PHE A 92 13.82 -4.19 10.63
CA PHE A 92 13.66 -2.73 10.69
C PHE A 92 12.66 -2.32 11.78
N GLU A 93 11.51 -2.98 11.87
CA GLU A 93 10.54 -2.74 12.94
C GLU A 93 11.09 -3.12 14.32
N ALA A 94 11.85 -4.21 14.44
CA ALA A 94 12.51 -4.58 15.69
C ALA A 94 13.49 -3.50 16.19
N LYS A 95 14.18 -2.80 15.28
CA LYS A 95 15.08 -1.67 15.62
C LYS A 95 14.32 -0.46 16.20
N ARG A 96 13.02 -0.32 15.94
CA ARG A 96 12.19 0.76 16.50
C ARG A 96 11.85 0.54 17.98
N GLY A 97 12.18 -0.64 18.55
CA GLY A 97 12.03 -0.90 19.99
C GLY A 97 10.59 -0.87 20.49
N ARG A 98 9.60 -1.00 19.60
CA ARG A 98 8.18 -0.85 19.91
C ARG A 98 7.70 -1.85 20.96
N ARG A 99 6.87 -1.36 21.87
CA ARG A 99 6.10 -2.16 22.82
C ARG A 99 4.62 -1.91 22.58
N PHE A 100 3.80 -2.91 22.86
CA PHE A 100 2.38 -2.88 22.53
C PHE A 100 1.55 -3.05 23.80
N ILE A 101 0.67 -2.10 24.08
CA ILE A 101 -0.36 -2.26 25.11
C ILE A 101 -1.63 -2.70 24.39
N TYR A 102 -2.12 -3.89 24.73
CA TYR A 102 -3.39 -4.42 24.23
C TYR A 102 -4.47 -4.24 25.29
N ILE A 103 -5.55 -3.55 24.92
CA ILE A 103 -6.73 -3.36 25.75
C ILE A 103 -7.73 -4.45 25.38
N GLN A 104 -8.08 -5.27 26.37
CA GLN A 104 -9.07 -6.34 26.24
C GLN A 104 -10.48 -5.74 26.34
N SER A 105 -11.13 -5.58 25.19
CA SER A 105 -12.55 -5.20 25.12
C SER A 105 -13.48 -6.34 25.57
N PRO A 106 -14.76 -6.06 25.86
CA PRO A 106 -15.75 -7.07 26.27
C PRO A 106 -15.90 -8.26 25.30
N ASN A 107 -15.67 -8.04 24.01
CA ASN A 107 -15.70 -9.07 22.97
C ASN A 107 -14.31 -9.63 22.62
N SER A 108 -13.38 -9.65 23.56
CA SER A 108 -12.03 -10.19 23.38
C SER A 108 -11.70 -11.19 24.49
N GLY A 109 -11.38 -12.42 24.11
CA GLY A 109 -11.02 -13.51 25.01
C GLY A 109 -9.53 -13.83 25.00
N LEU A 110 -9.18 -15.02 25.50
CA LEU A 110 -7.81 -15.52 25.52
C LEU A 110 -7.25 -15.73 24.10
N ILE A 111 -8.10 -15.96 23.10
CA ILE A 111 -7.68 -16.14 21.70
C ILE A 111 -7.18 -14.81 21.13
N GLU A 112 -7.92 -13.71 21.30
CA GLU A 112 -7.45 -12.37 20.90
C GLU A 112 -6.23 -11.93 21.68
N LEU A 113 -6.05 -12.39 22.92
CA LEU A 113 -4.86 -12.12 23.73
C LEU A 113 -3.65 -12.98 23.36
N ASP A 114 -3.81 -13.97 22.47
CA ASP A 114 -2.79 -14.98 22.15
C ASP A 114 -2.36 -15.85 23.36
N ASP A 115 -3.32 -16.15 24.24
CA ASP A 115 -3.15 -17.01 25.43
C ASP A 115 -3.97 -18.32 25.34
N GLN A 116 -4.69 -18.54 24.24
CA GLN A 116 -5.40 -19.78 23.93
C GLN A 116 -5.33 -20.09 22.42
N PRO A 117 -5.20 -21.37 22.01
CA PRO A 117 -5.31 -21.73 20.59
C PRO A 117 -6.64 -21.27 19.96
N PRO A 118 -6.62 -20.80 18.70
CA PRO A 118 -7.83 -20.40 18.00
C PRO A 118 -8.76 -21.61 17.76
N GLU A 119 -10.06 -21.35 17.69
CA GLU A 119 -11.03 -22.31 17.18
C GLU A 119 -11.01 -22.37 15.64
N GLY A 120 -11.74 -23.34 15.09
CA GLY A 120 -12.00 -23.41 13.65
C GLY A 120 -12.80 -22.19 13.15
N HIS A 121 -12.79 -21.99 11.83
CA HIS A 121 -13.48 -20.87 11.19
C HIS A 121 -14.94 -20.75 11.60
N ASP A 122 -15.39 -19.52 11.71
CA ASP A 122 -16.80 -19.19 11.84
C ASP A 122 -17.62 -19.71 10.65
N GLU A 123 -18.57 -20.62 10.89
CA GLU A 123 -19.38 -21.26 9.85
C GLU A 123 -20.17 -20.22 9.04
N ASP A 124 -20.70 -19.20 9.70
CA ASP A 124 -21.41 -18.07 9.09
C ASP A 124 -20.50 -17.23 8.19
N ALA A 125 -19.25 -17.03 8.59
CA ALA A 125 -18.24 -16.34 7.78
C ALA A 125 -17.81 -17.17 6.55
N VAL A 126 -17.64 -18.49 6.71
CA VAL A 126 -17.31 -19.40 5.61
C VAL A 126 -18.45 -19.48 4.60
N GLU A 127 -19.69 -19.65 5.06
CA GLU A 127 -20.88 -19.66 4.21
C GLU A 127 -20.98 -18.37 3.39
N LEU A 128 -20.76 -17.22 4.04
CA LEU A 128 -20.81 -15.94 3.36
C LEU A 128 -19.66 -15.76 2.36
N ALA A 129 -18.45 -16.19 2.69
CA ALA A 129 -17.32 -16.15 1.77
C ALA A 129 -17.55 -17.03 0.53
N LEU A 130 -18.13 -18.22 0.71
CA LEU A 130 -18.53 -19.10 -0.40
C LEU A 130 -19.69 -18.53 -1.21
N THR A 131 -20.64 -17.85 -0.56
CA THR A 131 -21.75 -17.14 -1.23
C THR A 131 -21.20 -16.04 -2.14
N ILE A 132 -20.30 -15.21 -1.63
CA ILE A 132 -19.62 -14.15 -2.39
C ILE A 132 -18.83 -14.75 -3.55
N SER A 133 -18.10 -15.85 -3.30
CA SER A 133 -17.37 -16.58 -4.34
C SER A 133 -18.30 -17.05 -5.46
N GLY A 134 -19.48 -17.60 -5.12
CA GLY A 134 -20.49 -18.01 -6.08
C GLY A 134 -21.08 -16.86 -6.89
N LEU A 135 -21.36 -15.71 -6.24
CA LEU A 135 -21.82 -14.49 -6.92
C LEU A 135 -20.79 -13.96 -7.93
N MET A 136 -19.51 -14.18 -7.66
CA MET A 136 -18.40 -13.84 -8.56
C MET A 136 -18.02 -14.98 -9.51
N ARG A 137 -18.78 -16.09 -9.56
CA ARG A 137 -18.48 -17.28 -10.36
C ARG A 137 -17.07 -17.84 -10.13
N ALA A 138 -16.49 -17.59 -8.97
CA ALA A 138 -15.19 -18.13 -8.58
C ALA A 138 -15.28 -19.61 -8.25
N HIS A 139 -14.15 -20.31 -8.31
CA HIS A 139 -14.02 -21.73 -8.01
C HIS A 139 -13.50 -21.92 -6.58
N PRO A 140 -14.33 -22.40 -5.64
CA PRO A 140 -13.88 -22.68 -4.28
C PRO A 140 -12.78 -23.73 -4.25
N VAL A 141 -11.82 -23.56 -3.35
CA VAL A 141 -10.78 -24.57 -3.12
C VAL A 141 -11.38 -25.79 -2.41
N PRO A 142 -10.87 -27.00 -2.66
CA PRO A 142 -11.43 -28.23 -2.07
C PRO A 142 -11.16 -28.36 -0.56
N LEU A 143 -10.18 -27.63 -0.04
CA LEU A 143 -9.79 -27.64 1.38
C LEU A 143 -9.41 -26.23 1.83
N LEU A 144 -10.08 -25.75 2.88
CA LEU A 144 -9.72 -24.50 3.54
C LEU A 144 -8.58 -24.75 4.53
N GLN A 145 -7.44 -24.09 4.30
CA GLN A 145 -6.28 -24.15 5.18
C GLN A 145 -5.93 -22.76 5.69
N THR A 146 -5.92 -22.58 7.01
CA THR A 146 -5.49 -21.32 7.63
C THR A 146 -3.97 -21.19 7.60
N MET A 147 -3.52 -20.09 7.00
CA MET A 147 -2.13 -19.67 6.92
C MET A 147 -1.87 -18.54 7.90
N ARG A 148 -0.59 -18.27 8.16
CA ARG A 148 -0.14 -17.18 9.04
C ARG A 148 0.69 -16.19 8.24
N LYS A 149 0.09 -15.04 7.90
CA LYS A 149 0.78 -13.92 7.27
C LYS A 149 1.46 -13.10 8.36
N THR A 150 2.80 -13.06 8.38
CA THR A 150 3.57 -12.36 9.43
C THR A 150 3.21 -10.87 9.47
N VAL A 151 2.89 -10.35 10.66
CA VAL A 151 2.53 -8.95 10.91
C VAL A 151 3.24 -8.47 12.17
N VAL A 152 4.18 -7.54 12.03
CA VAL A 152 5.12 -7.15 13.10
C VAL A 152 4.86 -5.76 13.68
N ASP A 153 3.87 -5.03 13.17
CA ASP A 153 3.52 -3.67 13.63
C ASP A 153 2.74 -3.67 14.97
N GLY A 154 2.40 -4.86 15.48
CA GLY A 154 1.64 -5.08 16.70
C GLY A 154 0.13 -5.05 16.53
N SER A 155 -0.42 -4.90 15.32
CA SER A 155 -1.86 -4.90 15.09
C SER A 155 -2.52 -6.26 15.35
N ASN A 156 -1.75 -7.34 15.24
CA ASN A 156 -2.13 -8.71 15.62
C ASN A 156 -1.29 -9.16 16.82
N THR A 157 -1.96 -9.57 17.90
CA THR A 157 -1.31 -9.97 19.18
C THR A 157 -0.35 -11.15 19.03
N SER A 158 -0.65 -12.07 18.11
CA SER A 158 0.16 -13.26 17.80
C SER A 158 1.36 -12.98 16.88
N GLY A 159 1.50 -11.75 16.36
CA GLY A 159 2.54 -11.39 15.39
C GLY A 159 2.29 -11.93 13.96
N PHE A 160 1.07 -12.40 13.69
CA PHE A 160 0.62 -12.79 12.37
C PHE A 160 -0.89 -12.63 12.24
N GLN A 161 -1.36 -12.41 11.02
CA GLN A 161 -2.76 -12.45 10.63
C GLN A 161 -3.10 -13.87 10.14
N ARG A 162 -4.23 -14.43 10.57
CA ARG A 162 -4.73 -15.68 10.01
C ARG A 162 -5.49 -15.38 8.72
N THR A 163 -5.09 -16.04 7.63
CA THR A 163 -5.66 -15.85 6.28
C THR A 163 -5.88 -17.21 5.64
N THR A 164 -7.01 -17.39 4.95
CA THR A 164 -7.38 -18.64 4.29
C THR A 164 -7.82 -18.37 2.86
N LEU A 165 -7.21 -19.04 1.89
CA LEU A 165 -7.68 -19.04 0.51
C LEU A 165 -9.05 -19.74 0.43
N VAL A 166 -10.05 -19.07 -0.14
CA VAL A 166 -11.41 -19.58 -0.27
C VAL A 166 -11.72 -19.98 -1.71
N ALA A 167 -11.41 -19.11 -2.67
CA ALA A 167 -11.71 -19.36 -4.08
C ALA A 167 -10.73 -18.63 -5.01
N THR A 168 -10.65 -19.09 -6.26
CA THR A 168 -9.84 -18.49 -7.34
C THR A 168 -10.62 -18.47 -8.65
N ASN A 169 -10.09 -17.80 -9.68
CA ASN A 169 -10.63 -17.83 -11.05
C ASN A 169 -12.11 -17.40 -11.13
N GLY A 170 -12.47 -16.32 -10.45
CA GLY A 170 -13.78 -15.68 -10.59
C GLY A 170 -13.80 -14.66 -11.73
N VAL A 171 -14.98 -14.07 -11.96
CA VAL A 171 -15.19 -13.03 -12.96
C VAL A 171 -16.27 -12.05 -12.50
N ILE A 172 -15.92 -10.77 -12.46
CA ILE A 172 -16.85 -9.66 -12.29
C ILE A 172 -17.25 -9.15 -13.67
N SER A 173 -18.53 -9.27 -14.03
CA SER A 173 -19.04 -8.73 -15.29
C SER A 173 -19.42 -7.27 -15.15
N THR A 174 -18.85 -6.42 -16.01
CA THR A 174 -19.20 -5.01 -16.13
C THR A 174 -19.75 -4.70 -17.53
N PRO A 175 -20.46 -3.57 -17.71
CA PRO A 175 -20.87 -3.12 -19.04
C PRO A 175 -19.71 -2.92 -20.03
N ASP A 176 -18.51 -2.59 -19.52
CA ASP A 176 -17.33 -2.25 -20.33
C ASP A 176 -16.40 -3.46 -20.55
N GLY A 177 -16.68 -4.60 -19.91
CA GLY A 177 -15.90 -5.82 -20.03
C GLY A 177 -15.90 -6.65 -18.75
N ASP A 178 -15.60 -7.93 -18.90
CA ASP A 178 -15.35 -8.80 -17.76
C ASP A 178 -13.97 -8.50 -17.16
N VAL A 179 -13.87 -8.58 -15.83
CA VAL A 179 -12.61 -8.50 -15.09
C VAL A 179 -12.46 -9.76 -14.25
N GLY A 180 -11.36 -10.50 -14.45
CA GLY A 180 -11.04 -11.68 -13.67
C GLY A 180 -10.88 -11.39 -12.17
N VAL A 181 -11.18 -12.38 -11.33
CA VAL A 181 -10.89 -12.39 -9.89
C VAL A 181 -9.90 -13.51 -9.62
N ASP A 182 -8.66 -13.15 -9.34
CA ASP A 182 -7.58 -14.11 -9.16
C ASP A 182 -7.73 -14.87 -7.84
N VAL A 183 -8.08 -14.14 -6.77
CA VAL A 183 -8.12 -14.71 -5.42
C VAL A 183 -9.22 -14.08 -4.56
N ILE A 184 -9.87 -14.94 -3.78
CA ILE A 184 -10.76 -14.59 -2.68
C ILE A 184 -10.24 -15.27 -1.42
N CYS A 185 -9.90 -14.47 -0.40
CA CYS A 185 -9.42 -14.95 0.89
C CYS A 185 -10.38 -14.56 2.03
N LEU A 186 -10.45 -15.39 3.06
CA LEU A 186 -11.10 -15.08 4.33
C LEU A 186 -10.03 -14.92 5.40
N GLU A 187 -10.01 -13.77 6.07
CA GLU A 187 -8.99 -13.41 7.04
C GLU A 187 -9.54 -12.70 8.27
N GLU A 188 -8.69 -12.52 9.27
CA GLU A 188 -8.96 -11.73 10.47
C GLU A 188 -8.61 -10.26 10.23
N ASP A 189 -9.49 -9.33 10.60
CA ASP A 189 -9.11 -7.92 10.69
C ASP A 189 -8.18 -7.66 11.88
N SER A 190 -7.40 -6.59 11.78
CA SER A 190 -6.43 -6.14 12.78
C SER A 190 -7.08 -5.41 13.95
N ALA A 191 -6.39 -5.33 15.10
CA ALA A 191 -6.79 -4.47 16.21
C ALA A 191 -6.90 -2.98 15.79
N ARG A 192 -7.64 -2.17 16.57
CA ARG A 192 -7.75 -0.72 16.33
C ARG A 192 -6.70 0.04 17.12
N LYS A 193 -5.93 0.89 16.44
CA LYS A 193 -4.95 1.75 17.08
C LYS A 193 -5.67 2.88 17.83
N LEU A 194 -5.39 3.04 19.11
CA LEU A 194 -5.92 4.16 19.90
C LEU A 194 -4.91 5.29 20.06
N ASP A 195 -3.63 4.96 20.30
CA ASP A 195 -2.60 5.96 20.55
C ASP A 195 -1.18 5.47 20.21
N THR A 196 -0.23 6.41 20.09
CA THR A 196 1.20 6.15 20.08
C THR A 196 1.94 7.15 20.94
N THR A 197 2.59 6.66 21.99
CA THR A 197 3.37 7.49 22.91
C THR A 197 4.86 7.24 22.69
N ALA A 198 5.61 8.31 22.44
CA ALA A 198 7.08 8.25 22.39
C ALA A 198 7.66 8.06 23.81
N THR A 199 8.68 7.20 23.93
CA THR A 199 9.42 6.94 25.17
C THR A 199 10.92 7.05 24.92
N LYS A 200 11.72 7.11 25.99
CA LYS A 200 13.20 7.15 25.88
C LYS A 200 13.78 5.93 25.14
N ASP A 201 13.09 4.78 25.21
CA ASP A 201 13.57 3.50 24.68
C ASP A 201 12.85 3.06 23.39
N GLY A 202 12.05 3.94 22.76
CA GLY A 202 11.25 3.64 21.57
C GLY A 202 9.80 4.13 21.69
N GLU A 203 8.86 3.51 20.99
CA GLU A 203 7.44 3.89 21.04
C GLU A 203 6.59 2.83 21.77
N ILE A 204 5.55 3.28 22.47
CA ILE A 204 4.47 2.42 22.97
C ILE A 204 3.23 2.68 22.12
N VAL A 205 2.71 1.63 21.50
CA VAL A 205 1.46 1.71 20.73
C VAL A 205 0.35 1.02 21.51
N THR A 206 -0.77 1.72 21.68
CA THR A 206 -1.94 1.20 22.40
C THR A 206 -2.99 0.76 21.40
N TRP A 207 -3.40 -0.52 21.50
CA TRP A 207 -4.35 -1.18 20.61
C TRP A 207 -5.59 -1.63 21.38
N ASN A 208 -6.78 -1.40 20.81
CA ASN A 208 -8.04 -1.99 21.25
C ASN A 208 -8.33 -3.28 20.47
N LEU A 209 -8.58 -4.37 21.18
CA LEU A 209 -8.76 -5.71 20.60
C LEU A 209 -10.17 -5.98 20.04
N ASP A 210 -11.10 -5.04 20.16
CA ASP A 210 -12.48 -5.25 19.73
C ASP A 210 -12.65 -5.64 18.25
N ARG A 211 -11.83 -5.05 17.37
CA ARG A 211 -11.81 -5.38 15.94
C ARG A 211 -10.97 -6.61 15.60
N LEU A 212 -9.98 -6.95 16.43
CA LEU A 212 -9.09 -8.07 16.16
C LEU A 212 -9.92 -9.35 16.03
N GLY A 213 -9.79 -10.04 14.90
CA GLY A 213 -10.52 -11.28 14.63
C GLY A 213 -11.88 -11.11 13.95
N ILE A 214 -12.35 -9.88 13.68
CA ILE A 214 -13.54 -9.69 12.83
C ILE A 214 -13.25 -10.30 11.44
N PRO A 215 -14.13 -11.15 10.88
CA PRO A 215 -13.90 -11.74 9.57
C PRO A 215 -13.90 -10.68 8.48
N LEU A 216 -12.95 -10.80 7.59
CA LEU A 216 -12.69 -9.90 6.49
C LEU A 216 -12.53 -10.73 5.23
N ILE A 217 -13.28 -10.40 4.18
CA ILE A 217 -13.06 -10.99 2.87
C ILE A 217 -12.14 -10.09 2.07
N GLU A 218 -11.05 -10.66 1.57
CA GLU A 218 -10.14 -10.02 0.61
C GLU A 218 -10.48 -10.56 -0.78
N ILE A 219 -10.68 -9.65 -1.74
CA ILE A 219 -10.92 -9.97 -3.15
C ILE A 219 -9.89 -9.20 -3.95
N ALA A 220 -9.05 -9.91 -4.73
CA ALA A 220 -8.11 -9.29 -5.64
C ALA A 220 -8.45 -9.66 -7.09
N THR A 221 -8.55 -8.63 -7.93
CA THR A 221 -8.84 -8.81 -9.36
C THR A 221 -7.58 -9.08 -10.16
N ALA A 222 -7.74 -9.73 -11.31
CA ALA A 222 -6.74 -9.74 -12.36
C ALA A 222 -6.47 -8.30 -12.84
N PRO A 223 -5.29 -8.01 -13.42
CA PRO A 223 -4.92 -6.66 -13.90
C PRO A 223 -5.55 -6.36 -15.27
N GLU A 224 -6.83 -6.66 -15.44
CA GLU A 224 -7.57 -6.62 -16.72
C GLU A 224 -8.46 -5.38 -16.87
N VAL A 225 -8.43 -4.47 -15.89
CA VAL A 225 -9.15 -3.20 -16.00
C VAL A 225 -8.57 -2.37 -17.12
N GLN A 226 -9.46 -1.93 -18.02
CA GLN A 226 -9.08 -1.38 -19.33
C GLN A 226 -8.91 0.15 -19.32
N SER A 227 -9.57 0.85 -18.38
CA SER A 227 -9.53 2.31 -18.29
C SER A 227 -9.79 2.80 -16.86
N PRO A 228 -9.48 4.07 -16.55
CA PRO A 228 -9.82 4.70 -15.28
C PRO A 228 -11.32 4.63 -14.95
N GLU A 229 -12.20 4.78 -15.95
CA GLU A 229 -13.65 4.66 -15.81
C GLU A 229 -14.08 3.23 -15.54
N HIS A 230 -13.50 2.26 -16.28
CA HIS A 230 -13.78 0.85 -16.07
C HIS A 230 -13.40 0.46 -14.63
N ALA A 231 -12.28 0.95 -14.08
CA ALA A 231 -11.90 0.71 -12.69
C ALA A 231 -12.98 1.12 -11.69
N LYS A 232 -13.58 2.31 -11.88
CA LYS A 232 -14.68 2.79 -11.06
C LYS A 232 -15.91 1.90 -11.17
N VAL A 233 -16.28 1.50 -12.39
CA VAL A 233 -17.43 0.62 -12.64
C VAL A 233 -17.19 -0.75 -11.99
N THR A 234 -16.01 -1.35 -12.15
CA THR A 234 -15.62 -2.62 -11.50
C THR A 234 -15.75 -2.52 -9.98
N ALA A 235 -15.25 -1.43 -9.37
CA ALA A 235 -15.39 -1.20 -7.93
C ALA A 235 -16.87 -1.09 -7.49
N GLN A 236 -17.70 -0.40 -8.27
CA GLN A 236 -19.14 -0.27 -8.00
C GLN A 236 -19.87 -1.61 -8.08
N VAL A 237 -19.58 -2.43 -9.09
CA VAL A 237 -20.18 -3.76 -9.25
C VAL A 237 -19.75 -4.68 -8.11
N MET A 238 -18.46 -4.70 -7.77
CA MET A 238 -17.93 -5.47 -6.64
C MET A 238 -18.58 -5.04 -5.31
N GLY A 239 -18.70 -3.73 -5.07
CA GLY A 239 -19.42 -3.21 -3.90
C GLY A 239 -20.89 -3.59 -3.88
N THR A 240 -21.53 -3.71 -5.05
CA THR A 240 -22.93 -4.15 -5.17
C THR A 240 -23.07 -5.63 -4.83
N ILE A 241 -22.21 -6.50 -5.39
CA ILE A 241 -22.15 -7.93 -5.06
C ILE A 241 -22.02 -8.14 -3.55
N LEU A 242 -21.09 -7.43 -2.91
CA LEU A 242 -20.89 -7.50 -1.45
C LEU A 242 -22.15 -7.08 -0.69
N ARG A 243 -22.81 -6.00 -1.11
CA ARG A 243 -24.03 -5.49 -0.46
C ARG A 243 -25.25 -6.38 -0.67
N ASP A 244 -25.35 -7.06 -1.80
CA ASP A 244 -26.48 -7.95 -2.12
C ASP A 244 -26.56 -9.14 -1.16
N THR A 245 -25.45 -9.52 -0.54
CA THR A 245 -25.45 -10.52 0.55
C THR A 245 -26.23 -10.07 1.78
N ARG A 246 -26.38 -8.75 2.00
CA ARG A 246 -26.93 -8.12 3.22
C ARG A 246 -26.25 -8.53 4.53
N ARG A 247 -25.12 -9.24 4.45
CA ARG A 247 -24.36 -9.79 5.60
C ARG A 247 -22.95 -9.20 5.67
N VAL A 248 -22.68 -8.09 4.99
CA VAL A 248 -21.43 -7.32 5.13
C VAL A 248 -21.64 -6.11 6.02
N ARG A 249 -20.60 -5.72 6.78
CA ARG A 249 -20.65 -4.52 7.61
C ARG A 249 -20.73 -3.26 6.76
N ARG A 250 -21.35 -2.24 7.35
CA ARG A 250 -21.53 -0.91 6.77
C ARG A 250 -20.97 0.14 7.71
N GLY A 251 -20.51 1.24 7.14
CA GLY A 251 -19.98 2.38 7.90
C GLY A 251 -18.52 2.66 7.53
N LEU A 252 -17.95 3.66 8.18
CA LEU A 252 -16.56 4.03 7.96
C LEU A 252 -15.63 2.91 8.45
N GLY A 253 -14.63 2.58 7.64
CA GLY A 253 -13.63 1.57 7.98
C GLY A 253 -14.08 0.11 7.84
N SER A 254 -15.32 -0.16 7.39
CA SER A 254 -15.78 -1.53 7.13
C SER A 254 -15.35 -2.08 5.78
N ILE A 255 -14.91 -1.20 4.86
CA ILE A 255 -14.39 -1.53 3.54
C ILE A 255 -13.10 -0.76 3.29
N ARG A 256 -12.12 -1.42 2.68
CA ARG A 256 -10.89 -0.84 2.14
C ARG A 256 -10.77 -1.24 0.69
N GLN A 257 -10.26 -0.31 -0.13
CA GLN A 257 -10.11 -0.50 -1.56
C GLN A 257 -8.77 0.08 -1.96
N ASP A 258 -7.94 -0.77 -2.54
CA ASP A 258 -6.60 -0.44 -2.99
C ASP A 258 -6.53 -0.65 -4.51
N LEU A 259 -5.81 0.23 -5.20
CA LEU A 259 -5.65 0.21 -6.66
C LEU A 259 -4.22 -0.19 -7.00
N ASN A 260 -4.04 -1.18 -7.85
CA ASN A 260 -2.74 -1.58 -8.37
C ASN A 260 -2.60 -1.06 -9.80
N VAL A 261 -1.80 0.00 -10.03
CA VAL A 261 -1.73 0.73 -11.30
C VAL A 261 -0.33 0.66 -11.90
N SER A 262 -0.23 0.42 -13.21
CA SER A 262 1.00 0.55 -13.99
C SER A 262 0.75 0.98 -15.42
N ILE A 263 1.77 1.55 -16.05
CA ILE A 263 1.89 1.70 -17.52
C ILE A 263 3.10 0.89 -18.02
N ALA A 264 3.21 0.66 -19.32
CA ALA A 264 4.26 -0.19 -19.91
C ALA A 264 5.68 0.24 -19.52
N CYS A 265 5.97 1.55 -19.50
CA CYS A 265 7.28 2.09 -19.10
C CYS A 265 7.44 2.26 -17.58
N GLY A 266 6.40 1.95 -16.81
CA GLY A 266 6.27 2.20 -15.38
C GLY A 266 6.31 0.93 -14.53
N ASP A 267 6.22 1.11 -13.20
CA ASP A 267 6.20 0.02 -12.22
C ASP A 267 4.76 -0.19 -11.76
N ARG A 268 4.47 -1.39 -11.23
CA ARG A 268 3.24 -1.60 -10.47
C ARG A 268 3.31 -0.81 -9.18
N VAL A 269 2.40 0.14 -9.03
CA VAL A 269 2.24 0.98 -7.84
C VAL A 269 0.90 0.66 -7.19
N GLU A 270 0.95 0.32 -5.91
CA GLU A 270 -0.23 0.11 -5.08
C GLU A 270 -0.62 1.42 -4.39
N ILE A 271 -1.84 1.90 -4.67
CA ILE A 271 -2.42 3.10 -4.07
C ILE A 271 -3.46 2.64 -3.06
N LYS A 272 -3.12 2.79 -1.78
CA LYS A 272 -3.97 2.31 -0.69
C LYS A 272 -5.02 3.33 -0.25
N GLY A 273 -6.18 2.85 0.17
CA GLY A 273 -7.19 3.66 0.86
C GLY A 273 -8.03 4.54 -0.05
N CYS A 274 -8.47 4.03 -1.20
CA CYS A 274 -9.43 4.71 -2.07
C CYS A 274 -10.85 4.64 -1.48
N GLN A 275 -11.21 5.63 -0.66
CA GLN A 275 -12.51 5.65 0.03
C GLN A 275 -13.68 6.02 -0.89
N ASP A 276 -13.48 7.03 -1.74
CA ASP A 276 -14.51 7.54 -2.64
C ASP A 276 -14.28 7.02 -4.06
N LEU A 277 -15.26 6.27 -4.55
CA LEU A 277 -15.24 5.67 -5.89
C LEU A 277 -15.17 6.72 -7.01
N ASP A 278 -15.67 7.93 -6.77
CA ASP A 278 -15.64 9.00 -7.76
C ASP A 278 -14.21 9.53 -7.99
N TRP A 279 -13.30 9.30 -7.03
CA TRP A 279 -11.89 9.66 -7.17
C TRP A 279 -11.05 8.62 -7.92
N ILE A 280 -11.52 7.37 -8.06
CA ILE A 280 -10.77 6.29 -8.73
C ILE A 280 -10.23 6.74 -10.09
N PRO A 281 -11.04 7.31 -11.02
CA PRO A 281 -10.52 7.66 -12.33
C PRO A 281 -9.41 8.71 -12.26
N ARG A 282 -9.60 9.74 -11.41
CA ARG A 282 -8.62 10.82 -11.24
C ARG A 282 -7.31 10.31 -10.65
N ILE A 283 -7.38 9.46 -9.63
CA ILE A 283 -6.21 8.86 -8.99
C ILE A 283 -5.38 8.08 -10.02
N ILE A 284 -6.06 7.27 -10.83
CA ILE A 284 -5.40 6.47 -11.87
C ILE A 284 -4.72 7.35 -12.92
N ARG A 285 -5.41 8.38 -13.45
CA ARG A 285 -4.82 9.29 -14.45
C ARG A 285 -3.60 10.03 -13.91
N LEU A 286 -3.66 10.49 -12.66
CA LEU A 286 -2.53 11.14 -12.01
C LEU A 286 -1.35 10.18 -11.83
N GLU A 287 -1.61 8.90 -11.51
CA GLU A 287 -0.55 7.90 -11.42
C GLU A 287 0.06 7.58 -12.79
N MET A 288 -0.75 7.46 -13.85
CA MET A 288 -0.25 7.31 -15.22
C MET A 288 0.67 8.48 -15.60
N ALA A 289 0.23 9.72 -15.33
CA ALA A 289 1.04 10.93 -15.56
C ALA A 289 2.33 10.91 -14.75
N ARG A 290 2.28 10.46 -13.49
CA ARG A 290 3.44 10.34 -12.60
C ARG A 290 4.46 9.33 -13.12
N GLN A 291 4.03 8.15 -13.55
CA GLN A 291 4.93 7.13 -14.10
C GLN A 291 5.56 7.62 -15.41
N LEU A 292 4.76 8.22 -16.30
CA LEU A 292 5.26 8.78 -17.56
C LEU A 292 6.29 9.90 -17.33
N HIS A 293 6.05 10.77 -16.35
CA HIS A 293 6.99 11.81 -15.94
C HIS A 293 8.33 11.22 -15.52
N PHE A 294 8.32 10.24 -14.61
CA PHE A 294 9.55 9.68 -14.07
C PHE A 294 10.32 8.83 -15.09
N TYR A 295 9.65 8.16 -16.00
CA TYR A 295 10.29 7.52 -17.15
C TYR A 295 11.07 8.56 -18.00
N ARG A 296 10.43 9.68 -18.37
CA ARG A 296 11.07 10.75 -19.16
C ARG A 296 12.21 11.44 -18.40
N LEU A 297 12.02 11.67 -17.10
CA LEU A 297 13.06 12.24 -16.23
C LEU A 297 14.26 11.30 -16.12
N ALA A 298 14.03 10.01 -15.91
CA ALA A 298 15.09 9.00 -15.86
C ALA A 298 15.88 8.98 -17.18
N ASN A 299 15.21 8.98 -18.34
CA ASN A 299 15.89 9.03 -19.64
C ASN A 299 16.66 10.34 -19.86
N THR A 300 16.17 11.47 -19.34
CA THR A 300 16.90 12.73 -19.35
C THR A 300 18.20 12.63 -18.54
N LEU A 301 18.12 12.06 -17.33
CA LEU A 301 19.27 11.86 -16.45
C LEU A 301 20.28 10.85 -17.01
N ARG A 302 19.81 9.73 -17.57
CA ARG A 302 20.66 8.73 -18.23
C ARG A 302 21.40 9.35 -19.42
N LYS A 303 20.72 10.16 -20.23
CA LYS A 303 21.35 10.89 -21.34
C LYS A 303 22.44 11.85 -20.86
N GLN A 304 22.22 12.58 -19.76
CA GLN A 304 23.24 13.48 -19.18
C GLN A 304 24.50 12.72 -18.73
N LEU A 305 24.36 11.47 -18.31
CA LEU A 305 25.45 10.58 -17.91
C LEU A 305 25.97 9.68 -19.04
N SER A 306 25.48 9.85 -20.28
CA SER A 306 25.81 8.98 -21.42
C SER A 306 25.49 7.49 -21.17
N LEU A 307 24.42 7.22 -20.43
CA LEU A 307 23.94 5.89 -20.09
C LEU A 307 22.82 5.42 -21.02
N PRO A 308 22.63 4.09 -21.21
CA PRO A 308 21.55 3.54 -22.04
C PRO A 308 20.17 3.95 -21.54
N ALA A 309 19.28 4.41 -22.42
CA ALA A 309 17.91 4.76 -22.05
C ALA A 309 17.14 3.55 -21.49
N LEU A 310 16.15 3.82 -20.64
CA LEU A 310 15.11 2.85 -20.29
C LEU A 310 14.32 2.49 -21.54
N PRO A 311 13.94 1.21 -21.71
CA PRO A 311 13.03 0.82 -22.78
C PRO A 311 11.62 1.40 -22.54
N PRO A 312 10.84 1.62 -23.61
CA PRO A 312 9.45 2.10 -23.50
C PRO A 312 8.51 1.07 -22.88
N ASP A 313 8.93 -0.19 -22.80
CA ASP A 313 8.23 -1.27 -22.12
C ASP A 313 9.20 -1.96 -21.15
N ARG A 314 8.84 -2.03 -19.86
CA ARG A 314 9.72 -2.61 -18.83
C ARG A 314 9.99 -4.09 -19.05
N ARG A 315 9.17 -4.81 -19.81
CA ARG A 315 9.43 -6.21 -20.18
C ARG A 315 10.72 -6.38 -21.00
N ASP A 316 11.19 -5.30 -21.61
CA ASP A 316 12.43 -5.28 -22.40
C ASP A 316 13.63 -4.78 -21.58
N THR A 317 13.49 -4.62 -20.26
CA THR A 317 14.59 -4.21 -19.36
C THR A 317 15.64 -5.33 -19.25
N SER A 318 16.91 -5.02 -19.54
CA SER A 318 18.03 -5.93 -19.32
C SER A 318 18.61 -5.74 -17.92
N ALA A 319 18.69 -6.83 -17.16
CA ALA A 319 19.31 -6.83 -15.83
C ALA A 319 20.79 -6.44 -15.88
N GLU A 320 21.52 -6.81 -16.95
CA GLU A 320 22.92 -6.41 -17.13
C GLU A 320 23.05 -4.90 -17.34
N VAL A 321 22.16 -4.30 -18.15
CA VAL A 321 22.15 -2.85 -18.37
C VAL A 321 21.82 -2.10 -17.09
N GLU A 322 20.80 -2.53 -16.35
CA GLU A 322 20.41 -1.89 -15.09
C GLU A 322 21.53 -1.98 -14.04
N ALA A 323 22.20 -3.13 -13.91
CA ALA A 323 23.36 -3.26 -13.02
C ALA A 323 24.53 -2.35 -13.44
N ALA A 324 24.78 -2.17 -14.74
CA ALA A 324 25.80 -1.25 -15.23
C ALA A 324 25.43 0.22 -14.95
N VAL A 325 24.16 0.59 -15.15
CA VAL A 325 23.61 1.92 -14.83
C VAL A 325 23.73 2.19 -13.34
N ASP A 326 23.35 1.25 -12.48
CA ASP A 326 23.43 1.40 -11.01
C ASP A 326 24.87 1.67 -10.55
N ASN A 327 25.84 0.92 -11.07
CA ASN A 327 27.26 1.14 -10.76
C ASN A 327 27.76 2.53 -11.22
N ALA A 328 27.35 2.95 -12.41
CA ALA A 328 27.70 4.27 -12.94
C ALA A 328 27.06 5.40 -12.10
N VAL A 329 25.79 5.25 -11.71
CA VAL A 329 25.06 6.21 -10.89
C VAL A 329 25.66 6.30 -9.49
N ALA A 330 26.01 5.17 -8.85
CA ALA A 330 26.67 5.15 -7.55
C ALA A 330 28.01 5.91 -7.56
N THR A 331 28.71 5.91 -8.70
CA THR A 331 29.95 6.67 -8.89
C THR A 331 29.68 8.15 -9.18
N ALA A 332 28.66 8.46 -9.99
CA ALA A 332 28.33 9.83 -10.38
C ALA A 332 27.65 10.64 -9.26
N ILE A 333 26.91 9.96 -8.39
CA ILE A 333 26.19 10.53 -7.24
C ILE A 333 26.65 9.78 -5.98
N PRO A 334 27.90 10.00 -5.53
CA PRO A 334 28.40 9.33 -4.34
C PRO A 334 27.64 9.81 -3.10
N LEU A 335 27.49 8.92 -2.12
CA LEU A 335 26.95 9.26 -0.79
C LEU A 335 27.99 10.08 -0.01
N ASP A 336 28.10 11.36 -0.34
CA ASP A 336 29.04 12.30 0.24
C ASP A 336 28.28 13.33 1.09
N ILE A 337 28.21 13.05 2.39
CA ILE A 337 27.45 13.82 3.37
C ILE A 337 28.39 14.78 4.10
N HIS A 338 28.04 16.06 4.09
CA HIS A 338 28.81 17.14 4.72
C HIS A 338 28.03 17.73 5.89
N ASP A 339 28.71 17.93 7.03
CA ASP A 339 28.18 18.77 8.09
C ASP A 339 28.36 20.24 7.70
N VAL A 340 27.23 20.92 7.47
CA VAL A 340 27.16 22.33 7.07
C VAL A 340 26.60 23.20 8.19
N SER A 341 26.56 22.72 9.43
CA SER A 341 25.98 23.44 10.59
C SER A 341 26.55 24.84 10.76
N ALA A 342 27.86 25.00 10.53
CA ALA A 342 28.53 26.31 10.60
C ALA A 342 27.95 27.34 9.63
N VAL A 343 27.56 26.92 8.42
CA VAL A 343 26.97 27.79 7.38
C VAL A 343 25.58 28.28 7.80
N PHE A 344 24.86 27.50 8.59
CA PHE A 344 23.51 27.81 9.07
C PHE A 344 23.50 28.48 10.46
N SER A 345 24.65 28.85 11.01
CA SER A 345 24.77 29.47 12.34
C SER A 345 23.97 30.78 12.49
N ALA A 346 23.80 31.53 11.41
CA ALA A 346 22.99 32.76 11.35
C ALA A 346 21.66 32.59 10.60
N CYS A 347 21.16 31.35 10.46
CA CYS A 347 19.92 31.08 9.73
C CYS A 347 18.71 31.65 10.48
N GLU A 348 17.91 32.50 9.82
CA GLU A 348 16.70 33.09 10.40
C GLU A 348 15.51 32.11 10.43
N SER A 349 15.62 30.94 9.79
CA SER A 349 14.59 29.92 9.85
C SER A 349 14.46 29.38 11.27
N LYS A 350 13.31 29.63 11.91
CA LYS A 350 13.01 29.15 13.27
C LYS A 350 13.24 27.65 13.43
N MET A 351 12.86 26.85 12.43
CA MET A 351 13.04 25.40 12.46
C MET A 351 14.53 25.02 12.54
N VAL A 352 15.37 25.64 11.71
CA VAL A 352 16.81 25.35 11.66
C VAL A 352 17.50 25.87 12.91
N ALA A 353 17.22 27.10 13.33
CA ALA A 353 17.81 27.71 14.52
C ALA A 353 17.48 26.92 15.81
N THR A 354 16.23 26.49 15.97
CA THR A 354 15.80 25.67 17.12
C THR A 354 16.50 24.32 17.11
N SER A 355 16.55 23.65 15.95
CA SER A 355 17.20 22.33 15.84
C SER A 355 18.70 22.39 16.18
N LEU A 356 19.41 23.42 15.70
CA LEU A 356 20.81 23.65 16.03
C LEU A 356 21.00 23.97 17.52
N ALA A 357 20.12 24.77 18.13
CA ALA A 357 20.16 25.07 19.55
C ALA A 357 19.94 23.83 20.43
N ASP A 358 19.12 22.88 19.96
CA ASP A 358 18.89 21.58 20.59
C ASP A 358 20.04 20.58 20.36
N GLY A 359 21.12 21.00 19.70
CA GLY A 359 22.33 20.18 19.46
C GLY A 359 22.25 19.26 18.25
N ALA A 360 21.27 19.44 17.35
CA ALA A 360 21.23 18.72 16.09
C ALA A 360 22.31 19.22 15.11
N ALA A 361 22.67 18.38 14.14
CA ALA A 361 23.56 18.75 13.05
C ALA A 361 22.78 19.00 11.75
N MET A 362 23.24 19.95 10.94
CA MET A 362 22.74 20.19 9.59
C MET A 362 23.61 19.43 8.58
N LEU A 363 23.07 18.35 8.05
CA LEU A 363 23.75 17.52 7.05
C LEU A 363 23.27 17.87 5.65
N ALA A 364 24.21 18.05 4.72
CA ALA A 364 23.93 18.26 3.31
C ALA A 364 24.50 17.10 2.48
N LEU A 365 23.71 16.60 1.54
CA LEU A 365 24.16 15.65 0.52
C LEU A 365 24.29 16.38 -0.82
N ARG A 366 25.46 16.26 -1.43
CA ARG A 366 25.65 16.77 -2.80
C ARG A 366 24.97 15.80 -3.78
N LEU A 367 24.16 16.34 -4.69
CA LEU A 367 23.51 15.59 -5.77
C LEU A 367 23.98 16.09 -7.14
N PRO A 368 25.19 15.70 -7.60
CA PRO A 368 25.67 16.05 -8.93
C PRO A 368 24.67 15.61 -10.00
N HIS A 369 24.62 16.32 -11.13
CA HIS A 369 23.74 16.02 -12.27
C HIS A 369 22.21 16.18 -12.03
N LEU A 370 21.76 16.40 -10.79
CA LEU A 370 20.33 16.64 -10.49
C LEU A 370 19.92 18.12 -10.52
N GLY A 371 20.85 19.04 -10.84
CA GLY A 371 20.56 20.47 -10.97
C GLY A 371 19.43 20.75 -11.97
N GLY A 372 18.35 21.39 -11.52
CA GLY A 372 17.16 21.66 -12.33
C GLY A 372 16.19 20.49 -12.48
N ASN A 373 16.58 19.28 -12.08
CA ASN A 373 15.79 18.04 -12.26
C ASN A 373 15.00 17.63 -11.01
N LEU A 374 15.14 18.34 -9.88
CA LEU A 374 14.33 18.12 -8.67
C LEU A 374 12.87 18.57 -8.85
N GLY A 375 12.61 19.42 -9.84
CA GLY A 375 11.31 19.99 -10.15
C GLY A 375 10.91 21.15 -9.22
N VAL A 376 9.94 21.94 -9.66
CA VAL A 376 9.33 23.05 -8.91
C VAL A 376 7.88 22.70 -8.64
N LYS A 377 7.28 23.27 -7.59
CA LYS A 377 5.85 23.11 -7.36
C LYS A 377 5.08 23.86 -8.45
N SER A 378 4.37 23.11 -9.29
CA SER A 378 3.44 23.60 -10.30
C SER A 378 2.20 22.70 -10.34
N GLU A 379 1.13 23.20 -10.95
CA GLU A 379 -0.14 22.50 -11.10
C GLU A 379 -0.36 22.14 -12.57
N ASP A 380 -1.13 21.08 -12.80
CA ASP A 380 -1.65 20.70 -14.11
C ASP A 380 -2.89 21.52 -14.49
N SER A 381 -3.44 21.28 -15.68
CA SER A 381 -4.66 21.93 -16.16
C SER A 381 -5.87 21.75 -15.23
N GLY A 382 -5.89 20.68 -14.43
CA GLY A 382 -6.95 20.31 -13.48
C GLY A 382 -6.67 20.70 -12.02
N GLY A 383 -5.63 21.51 -11.77
CA GLY A 383 -5.25 21.98 -10.43
C GLY A 383 -4.59 20.93 -9.53
N ALA A 384 -4.24 19.74 -10.04
CA ALA A 384 -3.44 18.77 -9.31
C ALA A 384 -1.95 19.13 -9.40
N GLN A 385 -1.19 18.85 -8.35
CA GLN A 385 0.24 19.10 -8.35
C GLN A 385 0.96 18.18 -9.33
N LEU A 386 1.78 18.76 -10.23
CA LEU A 386 2.60 18.00 -11.15
C LEU A 386 3.66 17.15 -10.41
N PRO A 387 4.02 15.97 -10.96
CA PRO A 387 5.08 15.14 -10.42
C PRO A 387 6.40 15.91 -10.33
N ARG A 388 7.14 15.72 -9.22
CA ARG A 388 8.46 16.30 -9.03
C ARG A 388 9.33 15.39 -8.18
N LEU A 389 10.57 15.15 -8.63
CA LEU A 389 11.51 14.26 -7.95
C LEU A 389 11.77 14.68 -6.50
N GLY A 390 11.85 15.99 -6.21
CA GLY A 390 12.04 16.49 -4.85
C GLY A 390 10.92 16.11 -3.88
N ARG A 391 9.68 15.89 -4.36
CA ARG A 391 8.57 15.42 -3.52
C ARG A 391 8.74 13.94 -3.16
N GLU A 392 9.19 13.12 -4.11
CA GLU A 392 9.45 11.69 -3.88
C GLU A 392 10.61 11.52 -2.90
N LEU A 393 11.70 12.26 -3.09
CA LEU A 393 12.84 12.26 -2.17
C LEU A 393 12.45 12.68 -0.75
N ALA A 394 11.65 13.74 -0.60
CA ALA A 394 11.13 14.16 0.70
C ALA A 394 10.22 13.10 1.34
N SER A 395 9.39 12.43 0.53
CA SER A 395 8.50 11.36 1.02
C SER A 395 9.30 10.14 1.49
N ALA A 396 10.35 9.76 0.77
CA ALA A 396 11.27 8.70 1.19
C ALA A 396 12.04 9.09 2.48
N ALA A 397 12.48 10.35 2.59
CA ALA A 397 13.15 10.85 3.80
C ALA A 397 12.22 10.81 5.03
N ARG A 398 10.93 11.12 4.87
CA ARG A 398 9.94 11.01 5.95
C ARG A 398 9.81 9.60 6.52
N LEU A 399 9.90 8.59 5.67
CA LEU A 399 9.89 7.18 6.11
C LEU A 399 11.10 6.84 7.01
N ALA A 400 12.22 7.55 6.82
CA ALA A 400 13.42 7.43 7.65
C ALA A 400 13.35 8.26 8.96
N GLY A 401 12.26 9.02 9.19
CA GLY A 401 11.99 9.72 10.44
C GLY A 401 12.30 11.22 10.46
N VAL A 402 12.54 11.86 9.32
CA VAL A 402 12.66 13.33 9.23
C VAL A 402 11.33 13.99 8.82
N ALA A 403 11.14 15.28 9.10
CA ALA A 403 9.88 15.97 8.81
C ALA A 403 9.61 16.16 7.29
N GLY A 404 10.67 16.19 6.47
CA GLY A 404 10.63 16.23 5.00
C GLY A 404 11.41 17.37 4.39
#